data_AF-A0A4S3IY90-F1
#
_entry.id   AF-A0A4S3IY90-F1
#
_cell.length_a   1.000
_cell.length_b   1.000
_cell.length_c   1.000
_cell.angle_alpha   90.00
_cell.angle_beta   90.00
_cell.angle_gamma   90.00
#
_symmetry.space_group_name_H-M   'P 1'
#
loop_
_entity.id
_entity.type
_entity.pdbx_description
1 polymer ?
#
loop_
_entity_poly.entity_id
_entity_poly.type
_entity_poly.pdbx_seq_one_letter_code
_entity_poly.pdbx_strand_id
1 'polypeptide(L)'
;MPQAVEAAGYLREFIKSFEMQHQVTARVIIFCQTKKLVNNLGEEIPHAVIFHADLPMETKNSHITKYESGEANILIATGAIGAGFDFALIHLVIHLHGAWSFTDFMQESGRAGRSPDQPGWSYCLVTVSDLPDRVNDSLDRSLFREYLNEKVCRRRPISRVFSD
;
A
#
# COMPACT_ATOMS: atom_id res chain seq x y z
N MET A 1 5.75 18.09 -7.78
CA MET A 1 4.34 18.46 -7.97
C MET A 1 3.75 17.77 -9.20
N PRO A 2 4.33 17.82 -10.42
CA PRO A 2 3.73 17.16 -11.60
C PRO A 2 3.54 15.64 -11.41
N GLN A 3 4.57 14.99 -10.86
CA GLN A 3 4.59 13.54 -10.65
C GLN A 3 3.56 13.06 -9.60
N ALA A 4 3.20 13.89 -8.61
CA ALA A 4 2.22 13.52 -7.60
C ALA A 4 0.78 13.61 -8.13
N VAL A 5 0.48 14.66 -8.89
CA VAL A 5 -0.81 14.84 -9.59
C VAL A 5 -1.04 13.67 -10.56
N GLU A 6 -0.02 13.31 -11.33
CA GLU A 6 -0.09 12.19 -12.27
C GLU A 6 -0.32 10.85 -11.55
N ALA A 7 0.47 10.57 -10.49
CA ALA A 7 0.29 9.37 -9.68
C ALA A 7 -1.09 9.30 -9.03
N ALA A 8 -1.60 10.42 -8.50
CA ALA A 8 -2.95 10.51 -7.92
C ALA A 8 -4.04 10.28 -8.98
N GLY A 9 -3.88 10.83 -10.18
CA GLY A 9 -4.75 10.56 -11.32
C GLY A 9 -4.81 9.08 -11.65
N TYR A 10 -3.64 8.44 -11.81
CA TYR A 10 -3.54 7.02 -12.11
C TYR A 10 -4.17 6.15 -11.00
N LEU A 11 -3.85 6.43 -9.73
CA LEU A 11 -4.39 5.67 -8.59
C LEU A 11 -5.92 5.75 -8.53
N ARG A 12 -6.51 6.92 -8.78
CA ARG A 12 -7.97 7.08 -8.79
C ARG A 12 -8.62 6.25 -9.89
N GLU A 13 -8.08 6.29 -11.10
CA GLU A 13 -8.61 5.47 -12.21
C GLU A 13 -8.40 3.98 -11.98
N PHE A 14 -7.26 3.59 -11.39
CA PHE A 14 -6.99 2.22 -11.01
C PHE A 14 -8.00 1.70 -9.98
N ILE A 15 -8.20 2.44 -8.88
CA ILE A 15 -9.15 2.06 -7.82
C ILE A 15 -10.57 1.98 -8.37
N LYS A 16 -11.00 2.97 -9.16
CA LYS A 16 -12.33 2.97 -9.79
C LYS A 16 -12.54 1.77 -10.72
N SER A 17 -11.52 1.43 -11.52
CA SER A 17 -11.57 0.26 -12.41
C SER A 17 -11.64 -1.04 -11.62
N PHE A 18 -10.86 -1.13 -10.53
CA PHE A 18 -10.88 -2.26 -9.60
C PHE A 18 -12.26 -2.44 -8.94
N GLU A 19 -12.85 -1.36 -8.41
CA GLU A 19 -14.18 -1.38 -7.79
C GLU A 19 -15.25 -1.84 -8.78
N MET A 20 -15.20 -1.36 -10.02
CA MET A 20 -16.11 -1.78 -11.09
C MET A 20 -15.94 -3.26 -11.45
N GLN A 21 -14.71 -3.72 -11.60
CA GLN A 21 -14.40 -5.11 -11.95
C GLN A 21 -14.85 -6.09 -10.85
N HIS A 22 -14.71 -5.71 -9.59
CA HIS A 22 -15.00 -6.55 -8.44
C HIS A 22 -16.37 -6.29 -7.80
N GLN A 23 -17.15 -5.35 -8.34
CA GLN A 23 -18.49 -4.97 -7.87
C GLN A 23 -18.52 -4.66 -6.37
N VAL A 24 -17.52 -3.90 -5.91
CA VAL A 24 -17.32 -3.57 -4.49
C VAL A 24 -16.93 -2.10 -4.32
N THR A 25 -17.39 -1.46 -3.26
CA THR A 25 -16.81 -0.20 -2.77
C THR A 25 -15.61 -0.55 -1.91
N ALA A 26 -14.40 -0.26 -2.40
CA ALA A 26 -13.19 -0.78 -1.80
C ALA A 26 -12.72 0.08 -0.64
N ARG A 27 -12.44 -0.56 0.50
CA ARG A 27 -11.60 0.01 1.55
C ARG A 27 -10.13 -0.24 1.21
N VAL A 28 -9.38 0.84 0.97
CA VAL A 28 -8.05 0.81 0.34
C VAL A 28 -6.97 1.37 1.28
N ILE A 29 -5.83 0.68 1.36
CA ILE A 29 -4.58 1.24 1.90
C ILE A 29 -3.57 1.41 0.79
N ILE A 30 -2.97 2.60 0.69
CA ILE A 30 -1.89 2.92 -0.24
C ILE A 30 -0.61 3.15 0.56
N PHE A 31 0.33 2.23 0.46
CA PHE A 31 1.66 2.34 1.05
C PHE A 31 2.61 3.11 0.14
N CYS A 32 3.32 4.07 0.74
CA CYS A 32 4.32 4.90 0.11
C CYS A 32 5.63 4.87 0.94
N GLN A 33 6.78 4.93 0.27
CA GLN A 33 8.08 4.89 0.95
C GLN A 33 8.45 6.19 1.70
N THR A 34 7.81 7.32 1.39
CA THR A 34 8.18 8.62 1.98
C THR A 34 6.98 9.42 2.48
N LYS A 35 7.17 10.13 3.59
CA LYS A 35 6.18 11.05 4.17
C LYS A 35 5.78 12.16 3.19
N LYS A 36 6.76 12.64 2.41
CA LYS A 36 6.54 13.63 1.35
C LYS A 36 5.56 13.13 0.30
N LEU A 37 5.70 11.89 -0.16
CA LEU A 37 4.79 11.30 -1.13
C LEU A 37 3.39 11.11 -0.53
N VAL A 38 3.31 10.64 0.72
CA VAL A 38 2.04 10.54 1.46
C VAL A 38 1.31 11.89 1.50
N ASN A 39 1.99 12.96 1.89
CA ASN A 39 1.39 14.29 1.97
C ASN A 39 0.94 14.80 0.60
N ASN A 40 1.81 14.72 -0.41
CA ASN A 40 1.46 15.16 -1.75
C ASN A 40 0.26 14.40 -2.31
N LEU A 41 0.15 13.08 -2.09
CA LEU A 41 -1.00 12.32 -2.56
C LEU A 41 -2.27 12.61 -1.75
N GLY A 42 -2.13 12.88 -0.45
CA GLY A 42 -3.26 13.27 0.40
C GLY A 42 -3.88 14.61 0.01
N GLU A 43 -3.09 15.53 -0.54
CA GLU A 43 -3.59 16.79 -1.10
C GLU A 43 -4.33 16.60 -2.44
N GLU A 44 -3.93 15.59 -3.22
CA GLU A 44 -4.41 15.38 -4.60
C GLU A 44 -5.55 14.36 -4.72
N ILE A 45 -5.67 13.41 -3.78
CA ILE A 45 -6.72 12.38 -3.76
C ILE A 45 -7.85 12.84 -2.83
N PRO A 46 -9.02 13.23 -3.37
CA PRO A 46 -10.14 13.69 -2.54
C PRO A 46 -10.62 12.60 -1.59
N HIS A 47 -11.02 13.00 -0.39
CA HIS A 47 -11.57 12.11 0.65
C HIS A 47 -10.61 10.99 1.11
N ALA A 48 -9.33 11.05 0.74
CA ALA A 48 -8.29 10.23 1.34
C ALA A 48 -7.81 10.85 2.66
N VAL A 49 -7.37 10.00 3.58
CA VAL A 49 -6.67 10.42 4.79
C VAL A 49 -5.23 9.91 4.78
N ILE A 50 -4.34 10.63 5.44
CA ILE A 50 -2.90 10.31 5.46
C ILE A 50 -2.44 9.80 6.82
N PHE A 51 -1.41 8.95 6.83
CA PHE A 51 -0.76 8.48 8.06
C PHE A 51 0.75 8.35 7.91
N HIS A 52 1.49 9.09 8.73
CA HIS A 52 2.93 8.89 8.89
C HIS A 52 3.39 9.33 10.28
N ALA A 53 4.61 8.94 10.67
CA ALA A 53 5.13 9.15 12.02
C ALA A 53 5.08 10.61 12.50
N ASP A 54 5.36 11.57 11.60
CA ASP A 54 5.46 13.00 11.93
C ASP A 54 4.11 13.72 12.07
N LEU A 55 2.99 13.05 11.82
CA LEU A 55 1.68 13.66 12.08
C LEU A 55 1.44 13.77 13.59
N PRO A 56 0.83 14.88 14.06
CA PRO A 56 0.37 15.00 15.43
C PRO A 56 -0.52 13.82 15.83
N MET A 57 -0.44 13.39 17.09
CA MET A 57 -1.21 12.23 17.57
C MET A 57 -2.72 12.41 17.38
N GLU A 58 -3.22 13.62 17.64
CA GLU A 58 -4.63 13.98 17.43
C GLU A 58 -5.05 13.83 15.97
N THR A 59 -4.22 14.31 15.02
CA THR A 59 -4.45 14.15 13.58
C THR A 59 -4.46 12.69 13.17
N LYS A 60 -3.48 11.89 13.66
CA LYS A 60 -3.44 10.44 13.42
C LYS A 60 -4.72 9.76 13.88
N ASN A 61 -5.16 10.04 15.10
CA ASN A 61 -6.38 9.46 15.66
C ASN A 61 -7.61 9.86 14.83
N SER A 62 -7.76 11.14 14.50
CA SER A 62 -8.87 11.62 13.67
C SER A 62 -8.90 10.93 12.30
N HIS A 63 -7.76 10.82 11.62
CA HIS A 63 -7.66 10.16 10.32
C HIS A 63 -7.99 8.67 10.39
N ILE A 64 -7.50 7.97 11.43
CA ILE A 64 -7.85 6.57 11.65
C ILE A 64 -9.35 6.40 11.91
N THR A 65 -9.95 7.23 12.76
CA THR A 65 -11.39 7.17 13.03
C THR A 65 -12.22 7.38 11.77
N LYS A 66 -11.85 8.35 10.91
CA LYS A 66 -12.52 8.59 9.62
C LYS A 66 -12.41 7.39 8.67
N TYR A 67 -11.25 6.74 8.65
CA TYR A 67 -11.03 5.56 7.82
C TYR A 67 -11.84 4.35 8.30
N GLU A 68 -11.84 4.10 9.60
CA GLU A 68 -12.56 2.98 10.23
C GLU A 68 -14.09 3.14 10.11
N SER A 69 -14.59 4.36 10.29
CA SER A 69 -16.02 4.67 10.14
C SER A 69 -16.52 4.60 8.69
N GLY A 70 -15.60 4.61 7.71
CA GLY A 70 -15.93 4.70 6.28
C GLY A 70 -16.22 6.12 5.78
N GLU A 71 -15.98 7.16 6.59
CA GLU A 71 -15.98 8.55 6.10
C GLU A 71 -14.87 8.77 5.05
N ALA A 72 -13.75 8.07 5.21
CA ALA A 72 -12.68 7.98 4.22
C ALA A 72 -12.47 6.51 3.82
N ASN A 73 -12.51 6.21 2.52
CA ASN A 73 -12.29 4.85 2.02
C ASN A 73 -10.83 4.57 1.64
N ILE A 74 -9.99 5.62 1.58
CA ILE A 74 -8.59 5.53 1.18
C ILE A 74 -7.72 6.04 2.31
N LEU A 75 -6.79 5.19 2.77
CA LEU A 75 -5.74 5.54 3.71
C LEU A 75 -4.39 5.49 3.03
N ILE A 76 -3.70 6.62 2.96
CA ILE A 76 -2.37 6.74 2.35
C ILE A 76 -1.34 6.79 3.47
N ALA A 77 -0.45 5.82 3.52
CA ALA A 77 0.43 5.66 4.67
C ALA A 77 1.88 5.32 4.29
N THR A 78 2.80 5.63 5.20
CA THR A 78 4.10 4.95 5.25
C THR A 78 3.98 3.65 6.06
N GLY A 79 4.96 2.75 5.97
CA GLY A 79 5.03 1.51 6.77
C GLY A 79 5.01 1.71 8.30
N ALA A 80 5.08 2.96 8.79
CA ALA A 80 4.86 3.31 10.19
C ALA A 80 3.45 2.96 10.72
N ILE A 81 2.50 2.64 9.84
CA ILE A 81 1.21 2.07 10.23
C ILE A 81 1.40 0.59 10.62
N GLY A 82 2.03 0.39 11.79
CA GLY A 82 2.50 -0.90 12.28
C GLY A 82 1.39 -1.85 12.76
N ALA A 83 1.82 -2.97 13.34
CA ALA A 83 1.00 -4.10 13.80
C ALA A 83 -0.11 -3.77 14.84
N GLY A 84 -0.14 -2.56 15.40
CA GLY A 84 -1.12 -2.14 16.41
C GLY A 84 -2.45 -1.64 15.86
N PHE A 85 -2.57 -1.41 14.55
CA PHE A 85 -3.84 -1.05 13.91
C PHE A 85 -4.41 -2.26 13.17
N ASP A 86 -5.51 -2.80 13.67
CA ASP A 86 -6.28 -3.86 13.03
C ASP A 86 -7.50 -3.26 12.33
N PHE A 87 -7.31 -2.81 11.09
CA PHE A 87 -8.40 -2.30 10.29
C PHE A 87 -9.26 -3.46 9.80
N ALA A 88 -10.52 -3.49 10.26
CA ALA A 88 -11.49 -4.43 9.75
C ALA A 88 -11.72 -4.22 8.24
N LEU A 89 -11.80 -5.32 7.49
CA LEU A 89 -12.28 -5.37 6.10
C LEU A 89 -11.50 -4.47 5.10
N ILE A 90 -10.18 -4.67 4.98
CA ILE A 90 -9.43 -4.08 3.86
C ILE A 90 -9.61 -4.95 2.62
N HIS A 91 -10.09 -4.33 1.54
CA HIS A 91 -10.28 -4.99 0.26
C HIS A 91 -9.00 -4.96 -0.56
N LEU A 92 -8.34 -3.79 -0.61
CA LEU A 92 -7.24 -3.53 -1.51
C LEU A 92 -6.06 -2.90 -0.78
N VAL A 93 -4.88 -3.51 -0.92
CA VAL A 93 -3.59 -2.91 -0.56
C VAL A 93 -2.85 -2.56 -1.84
N ILE A 94 -2.32 -1.34 -1.89
CA ILE A 94 -1.50 -0.84 -3.00
C ILE A 94 -0.15 -0.40 -2.45
N HIS A 95 0.94 -0.92 -2.99
CA HIS A 95 2.29 -0.39 -2.76
C HIS A 95 2.71 0.46 -3.95
N LEU A 96 2.71 1.79 -3.80
CA LEU A 96 3.17 2.71 -4.83
C LEU A 96 4.70 2.86 -4.78
N HIS A 97 5.36 2.61 -5.91
CA HIS A 97 6.82 2.49 -6.04
C HIS A 97 7.44 1.32 -5.26
N GLY A 98 6.61 0.36 -4.86
CA GLY A 98 7.01 -0.80 -4.07
C GLY A 98 7.14 -0.55 -2.57
N ALA A 99 7.17 -1.65 -1.82
CA ALA A 99 7.42 -1.65 -0.39
C ALA A 99 8.88 -1.33 -0.08
N TRP A 100 9.16 -1.11 1.21
CA TRP A 100 10.51 -0.84 1.69
C TRP A 100 11.40 -2.09 1.69
N SER A 101 10.85 -3.26 2.03
CA SER A 101 11.52 -4.56 1.98
C SER A 101 10.53 -5.70 1.68
N PHE A 102 11.02 -6.93 1.52
CA PHE A 102 10.13 -8.07 1.26
C PHE A 102 9.30 -8.41 2.51
N THR A 103 9.92 -8.36 3.69
CA THR A 103 9.21 -8.53 4.96
C THR A 103 8.10 -7.49 5.14
N ASP A 104 8.40 -6.21 4.88
CA ASP A 104 7.40 -5.13 4.96
C ASP A 104 6.25 -5.39 3.98
N PHE A 105 6.57 -5.73 2.72
CA PHE A 105 5.57 -6.07 1.71
C PHE A 105 4.62 -7.17 2.17
N MET A 106 5.15 -8.23 2.78
CA MET A 106 4.34 -9.36 3.24
C MET A 106 3.43 -9.00 4.40
N GLN A 107 3.94 -8.27 5.40
CA GLN A 107 3.14 -7.82 6.53
C GLN A 107 2.04 -6.85 6.10
N GLU A 108 2.37 -5.90 5.23
CA GLU A 108 1.46 -4.89 4.73
C GLU A 108 0.39 -5.49 3.80
N SER A 109 0.80 -6.37 2.87
CA SER A 109 -0.13 -7.06 1.96
C SER A 109 -1.10 -7.99 2.71
N GLY A 110 -0.65 -8.62 3.80
CA GLY A 110 -1.47 -9.49 4.65
C GLY A 110 -2.57 -8.76 5.43
N ARG A 111 -2.71 -7.44 5.25
CA ARG A 111 -3.84 -6.67 5.78
C ARG A 111 -5.11 -6.83 4.95
N ALA A 112 -4.98 -7.12 3.65
CA ALA A 112 -6.14 -7.43 2.80
C ALA A 112 -6.64 -8.86 3.05
N GLY A 113 -7.94 -9.08 2.84
CA GLY A 113 -8.50 -10.44 2.76
C GLY A 113 -8.57 -11.17 4.10
N ARG A 114 -8.66 -10.44 5.21
CA ARG A 114 -8.86 -11.01 6.56
C ARG A 114 -10.28 -11.52 6.81
N SER A 115 -11.19 -11.33 5.86
CA SER A 115 -12.59 -11.72 6.00
C SER A 115 -12.87 -13.00 5.20
N PRO A 116 -13.52 -14.00 5.80
CA PRO A 116 -13.71 -15.31 5.16
C PRO A 116 -14.58 -15.23 3.90
N ASP A 117 -15.50 -14.28 3.86
CA ASP A 117 -16.51 -14.15 2.80
C ASP A 117 -16.13 -13.12 1.72
N GLN A 118 -14.97 -12.48 1.83
CA GLN A 118 -14.53 -11.44 0.90
C GLN A 118 -13.05 -11.60 0.52
N PRO A 119 -12.73 -11.71 -0.78
CA PRO A 119 -11.34 -11.75 -1.22
C PRO A 119 -10.61 -10.44 -0.90
N GLY A 120 -9.30 -10.56 -0.69
CA GLY A 120 -8.38 -9.43 -0.57
C GLY A 120 -7.41 -9.39 -1.73
N TRP A 121 -7.02 -8.18 -2.12
CA TRP A 121 -6.07 -7.97 -3.21
C TRP A 121 -4.89 -7.12 -2.75
N SER A 122 -3.70 -7.47 -3.23
CA SER A 122 -2.48 -6.69 -3.06
C SER A 122 -1.85 -6.43 -4.42
N TYR A 123 -1.63 -5.16 -4.73
CA TYR A 123 -0.99 -4.71 -5.97
C TYR A 123 0.26 -3.91 -5.64
N CYS A 124 1.35 -4.21 -6.35
CA CYS A 124 2.57 -3.43 -6.30
C CYS A 124 2.73 -2.67 -7.61
N LEU A 125 2.58 -1.34 -7.56
CA LEU A 125 2.66 -0.47 -8.72
C LEU A 125 4.08 0.10 -8.81
N VAL A 126 4.82 -0.34 -9.82
CA VAL A 126 6.23 -0.01 -9.99
C VAL A 126 6.51 0.51 -11.40
N THR A 127 7.48 1.40 -11.49
CA THR A 127 8.06 1.88 -12.74
C THR A 127 9.39 1.16 -13.00
N VAL A 128 9.93 1.28 -14.21
CA VAL A 128 11.25 0.73 -14.55
C VAL A 128 12.38 1.26 -13.64
N SER A 129 12.24 2.47 -13.10
CA SER A 129 13.19 3.06 -12.15
C SER A 129 13.09 2.49 -10.73
N ASP A 130 12.01 1.78 -10.40
CA ASP A 130 11.82 1.17 -9.07
C ASP A 130 12.43 -0.22 -8.96
N LEU A 131 12.87 -0.81 -10.07
CA LEU A 131 13.31 -2.21 -10.16
C LEU A 131 14.78 -2.48 -9.82
N PRO A 132 15.75 -1.58 -10.12
CA PRO A 132 17.15 -1.86 -9.83
C PRO A 132 17.47 -1.87 -8.33
N ASP A 133 18.49 -2.65 -7.96
CA ASP A 133 19.09 -2.60 -6.63
C ASP A 133 19.74 -1.23 -6.36
N ARG A 134 19.70 -0.81 -5.10
CA ARG A 134 20.39 0.40 -4.64
C ARG A 134 21.70 0.05 -3.95
N VAL A 135 22.67 0.97 -3.99
CA VAL A 135 24.06 0.79 -3.49
C VAL A 135 24.15 0.32 -2.03
N ASN A 136 23.08 0.46 -1.24
CA ASN A 136 23.02 0.06 0.17
C ASN A 136 21.74 -0.72 0.52
N ASP A 137 21.18 -1.46 -0.44
CA ASP A 137 20.04 -2.32 -0.13
C ASP A 137 20.48 -3.48 0.77
N SER A 138 19.68 -3.74 1.81
CA SER A 138 19.84 -4.96 2.62
C SER A 138 19.43 -6.17 1.79
N LEU A 139 19.82 -7.37 2.23
CA LEU A 139 19.41 -8.62 1.59
C LEU A 139 17.89 -8.70 1.38
N ASP A 140 17.11 -8.32 2.40
CA ASP A 140 15.63 -8.32 2.34
C ASP A 140 15.07 -7.35 1.29
N ARG A 141 15.79 -6.26 0.99
CA ARG A 141 15.41 -5.34 -0.09
C ARG A 141 15.78 -5.88 -1.46
N SER A 142 16.98 -6.42 -1.62
CA SER A 142 17.39 -7.05 -2.87
C SER A 142 16.49 -8.22 -3.23
N LEU A 143 16.09 -9.04 -2.26
CA LEU A 143 15.10 -10.11 -2.44
C LEU A 143 13.75 -9.56 -2.91
N PHE A 144 13.32 -8.41 -2.39
CA PHE A 144 12.08 -7.78 -2.87
C PHE A 144 12.21 -7.28 -4.31
N ARG A 145 13.35 -6.70 -4.69
CA ARG A 145 13.60 -6.27 -6.08
C ARG A 145 13.64 -7.46 -7.03
N GLU A 146 14.26 -8.57 -6.63
CA GLU A 146 14.22 -9.83 -7.36
C GLU A 146 12.77 -10.32 -7.50
N TYR A 147 12.03 -10.37 -6.39
CA TYR A 147 10.63 -10.76 -6.36
C TYR A 147 9.79 -9.97 -7.36
N LEU A 148 9.98 -8.65 -7.48
CA LEU A 148 9.24 -7.82 -8.44
C LEU A 148 9.54 -8.18 -9.91
N ASN A 149 10.80 -8.52 -10.21
CA ASN A 149 11.28 -8.87 -11.55
C ASN A 149 10.97 -10.31 -11.98
N GLU A 150 10.65 -11.20 -11.03
CA GLU A 150 10.34 -12.59 -11.36
C GLU A 150 9.11 -12.73 -12.28
N LYS A 151 9.20 -13.62 -13.28
CA LYS A 151 8.12 -13.93 -14.23
C LYS A 151 7.41 -15.25 -13.90
N VAL A 152 7.43 -15.64 -12.63
CA VAL A 152 6.76 -16.84 -12.13
C VAL A 152 5.57 -16.47 -11.24
N CYS A 153 4.78 -17.47 -10.85
CA CYS A 153 3.73 -17.29 -9.85
C CYS A 153 4.28 -16.60 -8.60
N ARG A 154 3.70 -15.46 -8.21
CA ARG A 154 4.15 -14.66 -7.06
C ARG A 154 4.17 -15.42 -5.72
N ARG A 155 3.34 -16.46 -5.57
CA ARG A 155 3.38 -17.32 -4.37
C ARG A 155 4.66 -18.16 -4.29
N ARG A 156 5.30 -18.52 -5.40
CA ARG A 156 6.48 -19.39 -5.40
C ARG A 156 7.70 -18.72 -4.74
N PRO A 157 8.07 -17.48 -5.07
CA PRO A 157 9.14 -16.76 -4.35
C PRO A 157 8.78 -16.51 -2.89
N ILE A 158 7.53 -16.13 -2.61
CA ILE A 158 7.05 -15.94 -1.23
C ILE A 158 7.26 -17.21 -0.42
N SER A 159 6.86 -18.38 -0.93
CA SER A 159 7.09 -19.66 -0.25
C SER A 159 8.59 -19.89 -0.02
N ARG A 160 9.47 -19.66 -1.00
CA ARG A 160 10.91 -19.87 -0.82
C ARG A 160 11.53 -19.03 0.30
N VAL A 161 11.05 -17.80 0.48
CA VAL A 161 11.59 -16.85 1.46
C VAL A 161 10.99 -17.07 2.85
N PHE A 162 9.71 -17.44 2.93
CA PHE A 162 8.95 -17.55 4.18
C PHE A 162 8.49 -18.99 4.51
N SER A 163 9.12 -20.00 3.90
CA SER A 163 8.97 -21.40 4.30
C SER A 163 9.79 -21.67 5.55
N ASP A 164 9.12 -22.02 6.64
CA ASP A 164 9.72 -22.77 7.75
C ASP A 164 10.21 -24.16 7.27
#